data_AF-U2TFG2-F1
#
_entry.id   AF-U2TFG2-F1
#
_cell.length_a   1.000
_cell.length_b   1.000
_cell.length_c   1.000
_cell.angle_alpha   90.00
_cell.angle_beta   90.00
_cell.angle_gamma   90.00
#
_symmetry.space_group_name_H-M   'P 1'
#
loop_
_entity.id
_entity.type
_entity.pdbx_description
1 polymer ?
#
loop_
_entity_poly.entity_id
_entity_poly.type
_entity_poly.pdbx_seq_one_letter_code
_entity_poly.pdbx_strand_id
1 'polypeptide(L)'
;MAEGPRVTAPATSGVALPDSFGGSIRTWRAVGVTALSVAILGAFAVLVLLFVGLYAHNYAPLLITGLVTAVLALIGIVSVFVLLAKQNDQRNALSDALTLGGHPGVDVRRLQVGRPVPSPQGVELRLRREKDDAGSPWLLVDAYSYAPRPTA
;
A
#
# COMPACT_ATOMS: atom_id res chain seq x y z
N MET A 1 10.74 -26.41 -29.24
CA MET A 1 9.41 -26.08 -28.67
C MET A 1 9.28 -24.57 -28.74
N ALA A 2 8.56 -24.07 -29.74
CA ALA A 2 8.40 -22.63 -29.95
C ALA A 2 7.26 -22.13 -29.06
N GLU A 3 7.59 -21.28 -28.08
CA GLU A 3 6.61 -20.49 -27.33
C GLU A 3 5.88 -19.60 -28.34
N GLY A 4 4.60 -19.87 -28.55
CA GLY A 4 3.75 -19.05 -29.41
C GLY A 4 3.72 -17.60 -28.91
N PRO A 5 3.57 -16.61 -29.81
CA PRO A 5 3.49 -15.21 -29.40
C PRO A 5 2.33 -15.05 -28.41
N ARG A 6 2.64 -14.59 -27.19
CA ARG A 6 1.62 -14.18 -26.22
C ARG A 6 0.77 -13.13 -26.93
N VAL A 7 -0.48 -13.47 -27.19
CA VAL A 7 -1.45 -12.55 -27.79
C VAL A 7 -1.67 -11.44 -26.78
N THR A 8 -0.91 -10.35 -26.91
CA THR A 8 -1.22 -9.07 -26.29
C THR A 8 -2.52 -8.60 -26.93
N ALA A 9 -3.58 -8.52 -26.14
CA ALA A 9 -4.83 -7.93 -26.60
C ALA A 9 -4.56 -6.49 -27.13
N PRO A 10 -5.30 -6.03 -28.15
CA PRO A 10 -5.20 -4.65 -28.60
C PRO A 10 -5.42 -3.71 -27.41
N ALA A 11 -4.66 -2.62 -27.30
CA ALA A 11 -4.82 -1.70 -26.17
C ALA A 11 -6.26 -1.20 -26.08
N THR A 12 -6.87 -1.49 -24.95
CA THR A 12 -8.21 -0.97 -24.63
C THR A 12 -8.07 0.45 -24.08
N SER A 13 -9.09 1.29 -24.27
CA SER A 13 -9.08 2.69 -23.84
C SER A 13 -9.02 2.88 -22.31
N GLY A 14 -9.15 1.79 -21.54
CA GLY A 14 -8.90 1.77 -20.10
C GLY A 14 -8.93 0.36 -19.50
N VAL A 15 -8.47 0.25 -18.25
CA VAL A 15 -8.48 -0.98 -17.44
C VAL A 15 -9.22 -0.69 -16.14
N ALA A 16 -10.23 -1.49 -15.80
CA ALA A 16 -10.99 -1.36 -14.55
C ALA A 16 -10.72 -2.57 -13.65
N LEU A 17 -10.41 -2.32 -12.38
CA LEU A 17 -10.17 -3.36 -11.36
C LEU A 17 -10.93 -3.02 -10.07
N PRO A 18 -11.56 -3.98 -9.38
CA PRO A 18 -12.12 -3.72 -8.06
C PRO A 18 -11.01 -3.35 -7.06
N ASP A 19 -11.20 -2.29 -6.25
CA ASP A 19 -10.28 -1.88 -5.18
C ASP A 19 -10.52 -2.71 -3.91
N SER A 20 -10.37 -4.04 -4.02
CA SER A 20 -10.59 -4.99 -2.91
C SER A 20 -9.58 -4.80 -1.77
N PHE A 21 -8.43 -4.18 -2.03
CA PHE A 21 -7.34 -4.02 -1.07
C PHE A 21 -7.31 -2.63 -0.41
N GLY A 22 -7.90 -1.60 -1.02
CA GLY A 22 -7.78 -0.22 -0.54
C GLY A 22 -8.38 0.05 0.83
N GLY A 23 -9.45 -0.65 1.21
CA GLY A 23 -10.00 -0.61 2.57
C GLY A 23 -9.03 -1.21 3.60
N SER A 24 -8.61 -2.45 3.35
CA SER A 24 -7.67 -3.18 4.21
C SER A 24 -6.35 -2.42 4.41
N ILE A 25 -5.76 -1.88 3.34
CA ILE A 25 -4.49 -1.12 3.41
C ILE A 25 -4.64 0.11 4.31
N ARG A 26 -5.76 0.85 4.24
CA ARG A 26 -6.00 2.00 5.11
C ARG A 26 -6.15 1.59 6.56
N THR A 27 -6.90 0.53 6.84
CA THR A 27 -7.10 0.01 8.20
C THR A 27 -5.79 -0.44 8.82
N TRP A 28 -5.02 -1.29 8.15
CA TRP A 28 -3.73 -1.77 8.67
C TRP A 28 -2.70 -0.66 8.82
N ARG A 29 -2.77 0.39 8.00
CA ARG A 29 -1.92 1.57 8.15
C ARG A 29 -2.29 2.34 9.41
N ALA A 30 -3.57 2.55 9.66
CA ALA A 30 -4.03 3.19 10.89
C ALA A 30 -3.61 2.37 12.12
N VAL A 31 -3.86 1.05 12.13
CA VAL A 31 -3.48 0.14 13.21
C VAL A 31 -1.96 0.15 13.45
N GLY A 32 -1.16 0.06 12.38
CA GLY A 32 0.30 0.08 12.52
C GLY A 32 0.82 1.41 13.08
N VAL A 33 0.30 2.54 12.60
CA VAL A 33 0.70 3.87 13.08
C VAL A 33 0.30 4.09 14.53
N THR A 34 -0.92 3.71 14.93
CA THR A 34 -1.38 3.87 16.32
C THR A 34 -0.60 2.95 17.25
N ALA A 35 -0.45 1.67 16.92
CA ALA A 35 0.28 0.71 17.74
C ALA A 35 1.75 1.14 17.94
N LEU A 36 2.45 1.56 16.88
CA LEU A 36 3.83 2.04 16.99
C LEU A 36 3.94 3.34 17.78
N SER A 37 3.02 4.29 17.57
CA SER A 37 3.01 5.55 18.33
C SER A 37 2.84 5.31 19.83
N VAL A 38 1.90 4.44 20.21
CA VAL A 38 1.68 4.09 21.62
C VAL A 38 2.85 3.28 22.19
N ALA A 39 3.45 2.37 21.40
CA ALA A 39 4.63 1.63 21.83
C ALA A 39 5.83 2.55 22.09
N ILE A 40 6.03 3.59 21.28
CA ILE A 40 7.09 4.58 21.50
C ILE A 40 6.86 5.31 22.84
N LEU A 41 5.64 5.80 23.10
CA LEU A 41 5.30 6.42 24.38
C LEU A 41 5.48 5.45 25.56
N GLY A 42 5.08 4.19 25.37
CA GLY A 42 5.30 3.11 26.34
C GLY A 42 6.78 2.89 26.64
N ALA A 43 7.65 2.93 25.62
CA ALA A 43 9.09 2.81 25.81
C ALA A 43 9.67 3.96 26.65
N PHE A 44 9.21 5.20 26.44
CA PHE A 44 9.56 6.32 27.31
C PHE A 44 9.09 6.10 28.75
N ALA A 45 7.86 5.60 28.94
CA ALA A 45 7.35 5.27 30.27
C ALA A 45 8.17 4.17 30.96
N VAL A 46 8.60 3.13 30.23
CA VAL A 46 9.48 2.07 30.75
C VAL A 46 10.81 2.66 31.24
N LEU A 47 11.40 3.61 30.50
CA LEU A 47 12.63 4.27 30.92
C LEU A 47 12.46 5.02 32.25
N VAL A 48 11.35 5.75 32.42
CA VAL A 48 11.05 6.44 33.70
C VAL A 48 10.82 5.43 34.82
N LEU A 49 10.04 4.38 34.56
CA LEU A 49 9.75 3.33 35.53
C LEU A 49 10.98 2.51 35.93
N LEU A 50 12.02 2.48 35.10
CA LEU A 50 13.29 1.85 35.46
C LEU A 50 13.94 2.55 36.65
N PHE A 51 13.99 3.89 36.64
CA PHE A 51 14.52 4.66 37.76
C PHE A 51 13.67 4.48 39.02
N VAL A 52 12.34 4.47 38.88
CA VAL A 52 11.43 4.21 39.99
C VAL A 52 11.62 2.81 40.56
N GLY A 53 11.76 1.79 39.72
CA GLY A 53 11.98 0.41 40.13
C GLY A 53 13.30 0.22 40.87
N LEU A 54 14.38 0.86 40.40
CA LEU A 54 15.69 0.83 41.05
C LEU A 54 15.66 1.50 42.44
N TYR A 55 14.91 2.60 42.59
CA TYR A 55 14.83 3.32 43.86
C TYR A 55 13.86 2.65 44.85
N ALA A 56 12.64 2.35 44.41
CA ALA A 56 11.57 1.80 45.24
C ALA A 56 11.62 0.27 45.41
N HIS A 57 12.55 -0.41 44.72
CA HIS A 57 12.70 -1.88 44.72
C HIS A 57 11.42 -2.62 44.29
N ASN A 58 10.54 -1.94 43.54
CA ASN A 58 9.30 -2.50 43.02
C ASN A 58 9.32 -2.46 41.49
N TYR A 59 9.52 -3.64 40.89
CA TYR A 59 9.65 -3.81 39.44
C TYR A 59 8.34 -4.21 38.75
N ALA A 60 7.27 -4.48 39.49
CA ALA A 60 5.97 -4.86 38.93
C ALA A 60 5.43 -3.87 37.87
N PRO A 61 5.39 -2.54 38.12
CA PRO A 61 4.89 -1.60 37.11
C PRO A 61 5.79 -1.55 35.87
N LEU A 62 7.11 -1.73 36.02
CA LEU A 62 8.05 -1.81 34.90
C LEU A 62 7.79 -3.05 34.04
N LEU A 63 7.61 -4.21 34.65
CA LEU A 63 7.35 -5.47 33.92
C LEU A 63 6.02 -5.42 33.17
N ILE A 64 4.95 -4.92 33.81
CA ILE A 64 3.62 -4.80 33.18
C ILE A 64 3.69 -3.83 32.00
N THR A 65 4.24 -2.64 32.22
CA THR A 65 4.33 -1.60 31.17
C THR A 65 5.26 -2.04 30.04
N GLY A 66 6.36 -2.72 30.36
CA GLY A 66 7.27 -3.31 29.39
C GLY A 66 6.61 -4.37 28.51
N LEU A 67 5.83 -5.28 29.11
CA LEU A 67 5.11 -6.31 28.38
C LEU A 67 4.06 -5.71 27.43
N VAL A 68 3.26 -4.75 27.91
CA VAL A 68 2.27 -4.04 27.07
C VAL A 68 2.95 -3.34 25.91
N THR A 69 4.06 -2.65 26.18
CA THR A 69 4.85 -1.96 25.15
C THR A 69 5.38 -2.94 24.10
N ALA A 70 5.92 -4.08 24.52
CA ALA A 70 6.43 -5.11 23.63
C ALA A 70 5.34 -5.70 22.73
N VAL A 71 4.15 -5.98 23.28
CA VAL A 71 3.00 -6.47 22.52
C VAL A 71 2.56 -5.44 21.48
N LEU A 72 2.47 -4.16 21.85
CA LEU A 72 2.11 -3.08 20.90
C LEU A 72 3.16 -2.91 19.80
N ALA A 73 4.44 -2.99 20.13
CA ALA A 73 5.52 -2.97 19.14
C ALA A 73 5.39 -4.15 18.16
N LEU A 74 5.09 -5.35 18.66
CA LEU A 74 4.89 -6.54 17.83
C LEU A 74 3.66 -6.40 16.91
N ILE A 75 2.54 -5.87 17.41
CA ILE A 75 1.36 -5.55 16.58
C ILE A 75 1.73 -4.54 15.48
N GLY A 76 2.52 -3.53 15.83
CA GLY A 76 3.04 -2.54 14.88
C GLY A 76 3.87 -3.19 13.76
N ILE A 77 4.81 -4.06 14.12
CA ILE A 77 5.66 -4.80 13.17
C ILE A 77 4.80 -5.70 12.27
N VAL A 78 3.89 -6.49 12.83
CA VAL A 78 2.98 -7.35 12.06
C VAL A 78 2.14 -6.53 11.08
N SER A 79 1.64 -5.37 11.51
CA SER A 79 0.88 -4.46 10.65
C SER A 79 1.70 -3.97 9.46
N VAL A 80 2.99 -3.67 9.64
CA VAL A 80 3.90 -3.29 8.55
C VAL A 80 4.07 -4.44 7.56
N PHE A 81 4.27 -5.67 8.04
CA PHE A 81 4.36 -6.85 7.15
C PHE A 81 3.09 -7.06 6.33
N VAL A 82 1.92 -6.99 6.97
CA VAL A 82 0.62 -7.12 6.29
C VAL A 82 0.45 -6.01 5.25
N LEU A 83 0.83 -4.77 5.56
CA LEU A 83 0.78 -3.66 4.60
C LEU A 83 1.66 -3.91 3.38
N LEU A 84 2.89 -4.36 3.58
CA LEU A 84 3.82 -4.66 2.49
C LEU A 84 3.27 -5.79 1.61
N ALA A 85 2.74 -6.85 2.20
CA ALA A 85 2.12 -7.95 1.48
C ALA A 85 0.93 -7.45 0.63
N LYS A 86 -0.02 -6.71 1.24
CA LYS A 86 -1.20 -6.19 0.54
C LYS A 86 -0.85 -5.20 -0.57
N GLN A 87 0.17 -4.37 -0.38
CA GLN A 87 0.65 -3.47 -1.43
C GLN A 87 1.27 -4.24 -2.60
N ASN A 88 1.99 -5.33 -2.33
CA ASN A 88 2.56 -6.17 -3.38
C ASN A 88 1.47 -6.91 -4.15
N ASP A 89 0.47 -7.47 -3.46
CA ASP A 89 -0.68 -8.13 -4.10
C ASP A 89 -1.42 -7.16 -5.04
N GLN A 90 -1.69 -5.94 -4.58
CA GLN A 90 -2.34 -4.92 -5.40
C GLN A 90 -1.49 -4.51 -6.62
N ARG A 91 -0.16 -4.46 -6.48
CA ARG A 91 0.75 -4.16 -7.61
C ARG A 91 0.76 -5.27 -8.64
N ASN A 92 0.78 -6.53 -8.20
CA ASN A 92 0.75 -7.67 -9.09
C ASN A 92 -0.58 -7.73 -9.85
N ALA A 93 -1.71 -7.58 -9.14
CA ALA A 93 -3.03 -7.56 -9.77
C ALA A 93 -3.18 -6.43 -10.81
N LEU A 94 -2.65 -5.24 -10.51
CA LEU A 94 -2.68 -4.11 -11.44
C LEU A 94 -1.72 -4.32 -12.64
N SER A 95 -0.55 -4.92 -12.41
CA SER A 95 0.39 -5.30 -13.48
C SER A 95 -0.22 -6.32 -14.44
N ASP A 96 -0.88 -7.34 -13.90
CA ASP A 96 -1.53 -8.39 -14.68
C ASP A 96 -2.68 -7.81 -15.50
N ALA A 97 -3.51 -6.96 -14.89
CA ALA A 97 -4.61 -6.29 -15.56
C ALA A 97 -4.16 -5.35 -16.68
N LEU A 98 -3.07 -4.60 -16.46
CA LEU A 98 -2.47 -3.76 -17.50
C LEU A 98 -1.89 -4.59 -18.63
N THR A 99 -1.24 -5.71 -18.33
CA THR A 99 -0.69 -6.63 -19.34
C THR A 99 -1.82 -7.23 -20.19
N LEU A 100 -2.92 -7.65 -19.56
CA LEU A 100 -4.12 -8.13 -20.24
C LEU A 100 -4.81 -7.03 -21.07
N GLY A 101 -4.79 -5.79 -20.59
CA GLY A 101 -5.29 -4.61 -21.32
C GLY A 101 -4.36 -4.10 -22.44
N GLY A 102 -3.30 -4.84 -22.77
CA GLY A 102 -2.37 -4.47 -23.84
C GLY A 102 -1.27 -3.47 -23.43
N HIS A 103 -1.12 -3.14 -22.15
CA HIS A 103 -0.09 -2.21 -21.66
C HIS A 103 1.00 -2.92 -20.84
N PRO A 104 1.84 -3.80 -21.45
CA PRO A 104 2.91 -4.49 -20.73
C PRO A 104 4.01 -3.53 -20.28
N GLY A 105 4.69 -3.83 -19.16
CA GLY A 105 5.90 -3.12 -18.73
C GLY A 105 5.67 -1.73 -18.13
N VAL A 106 4.42 -1.33 -17.86
CA VAL A 106 4.08 -0.06 -17.20
C VAL A 106 4.55 -0.07 -15.75
N ASP A 107 5.17 1.02 -15.29
CA ASP A 107 5.59 1.19 -13.89
C ASP A 107 4.37 1.41 -12.97
N VAL A 108 3.83 0.30 -12.47
CA VAL A 108 2.68 0.25 -11.57
C VAL A 108 2.91 1.03 -10.27
N ARG A 109 4.16 1.13 -9.80
CA ARG A 109 4.47 1.88 -8.57
C ARG A 109 4.26 3.37 -8.77
N ARG A 110 4.69 3.92 -9.91
CA ARG A 110 4.45 5.34 -10.25
C ARG A 110 2.96 5.59 -10.46
N LEU A 111 2.27 4.65 -11.12
CA LEU A 111 0.84 4.75 -11.41
C LEU A 111 0.00 4.77 -10.12
N GLN A 112 0.35 3.94 -9.12
CA GLN A 112 -0.31 3.92 -7.79
C GLN A 112 -0.16 5.22 -6.99
N VAL A 113 0.89 6.01 -7.25
CA VAL A 113 1.15 7.31 -6.60
C VAL A 113 0.36 8.43 -7.30
N GLY A 114 -0.47 8.10 -8.29
CA GLY A 114 -1.26 9.07 -9.06
C GLY A 114 -0.42 9.85 -10.07
N ARG A 115 0.82 9.41 -10.33
CA ARG A 115 1.62 10.00 -11.40
C ARG A 115 1.22 9.38 -12.73
N PRO A 116 1.09 10.19 -13.79
CA PRO A 116 0.93 9.64 -15.12
C PRO A 116 2.15 8.78 -15.50
N VAL A 117 1.89 7.65 -16.16
CA VAL A 117 2.94 6.73 -16.60
C VAL A 117 2.80 6.49 -18.10
N PRO A 118 3.86 6.67 -18.89
CA PRO A 118 3.81 6.33 -20.32
C PRO A 118 3.71 4.82 -20.50
N SER A 119 2.82 4.39 -21.38
CA SER A 119 2.74 3.03 -21.88
C SER A 119 3.63 2.86 -23.12
N PRO A 120 4.21 1.68 -23.37
CA PRO A 120 4.89 1.37 -24.63
C PRO A 120 4.00 1.54 -25.88
N GLN A 121 2.69 1.60 -25.70
CA GLN A 121 1.70 1.82 -26.75
C GLN A 121 1.52 3.30 -27.14
N GLY A 122 2.33 4.22 -26.61
CA GLY A 122 2.26 5.64 -26.96
C GLY A 122 1.13 6.42 -26.28
N VAL A 123 0.57 5.89 -25.20
CA VAL A 123 -0.47 6.53 -24.38
C VAL A 123 0.01 6.82 -22.97
N GLU A 124 -0.52 7.86 -22.34
CA GLU A 124 -0.27 8.19 -20.93
C GLU A 124 -1.38 7.56 -20.07
N LEU A 125 -1.01 6.70 -19.14
CA LEU A 125 -1.93 6.02 -18.24
C LEU A 125 -2.04 6.81 -16.92
N ARG A 126 -3.26 7.01 -16.44
CA ARG A 126 -3.53 7.61 -15.14
C ARG A 126 -4.47 6.75 -14.32
N LEU A 127 -4.11 6.56 -13.06
CA LEU A 127 -4.96 5.84 -12.11
C LEU A 127 -5.95 6.80 -11.47
N ARG A 128 -7.22 6.46 -11.59
CA ARG A 128 -8.33 7.09 -10.90
C ARG A 128 -8.98 6.08 -9.97
N ARG A 129 -9.44 6.54 -8.80
CA ARG A 129 -10.32 5.77 -7.93
C ARG A 129 -11.73 6.31 -8.08
N GLU A 130 -12.66 5.42 -8.36
CA GLU A 130 -14.08 5.74 -8.51
C GLU A 130 -14.90 4.80 -7.62
N LYS A 131 -16.14 5.16 -7.34
CA LYS A 131 -17.09 4.24 -6.72
C LYS A 131 -18.20 3.96 -7.74
N ASP A 132 -18.66 2.72 -7.79
CA ASP A 132 -19.86 2.39 -8.56
C ASP A 132 -21.13 2.90 -7.86
N ASP A 133 -22.28 2.74 -8.53
CA ASP A 133 -23.59 3.13 -8.01
C ASP A 133 -23.98 2.39 -6.72
N ALA A 134 -23.36 1.22 -6.46
CA ALA A 134 -23.51 0.46 -5.24
C ALA A 134 -22.52 0.89 -4.12
N GLY A 135 -21.65 1.87 -4.39
CA GLY A 135 -20.65 2.40 -3.48
C GLY A 135 -19.36 1.57 -3.38
N SER A 136 -19.22 0.51 -4.17
CA SER A 136 -18.01 -0.33 -4.22
C SER A 136 -16.87 0.45 -4.87
N PRO A 137 -15.66 0.42 -4.29
CA PRO A 137 -14.52 1.16 -4.83
C PRO A 137 -13.88 0.42 -6.01
N TRP A 138 -13.57 1.14 -7.06
CA TRP A 138 -12.92 0.69 -8.29
C TRP A 138 -11.65 1.50 -8.57
N LEU A 139 -10.66 0.83 -9.14
CA LEU A 139 -9.44 1.40 -9.70
C LEU A 139 -9.62 1.42 -11.23
N LEU A 140 -9.71 2.62 -11.78
CA LEU A 140 -9.79 2.85 -13.21
C LEU A 140 -8.44 3.35 -13.69
N VAL A 141 -7.93 2.76 -14.77
CA VAL A 141 -6.77 3.27 -15.49
C VAL A 141 -7.25 3.83 -16.81
N ASP A 142 -7.22 5.16 -16.90
CA ASP A 142 -7.61 5.88 -18.11
C ASP A 142 -6.38 6.05 -19.01
N ALA A 143 -6.55 5.75 -20.31
CA ALA A 143 -5.53 5.99 -21.32
C ALA A 143 -5.78 7.33 -22.02
N TYR A 144 -4.85 8.26 -21.85
CA TYR A 144 -4.86 9.55 -22.54
C TYR A 144 -3.90 9.51 -23.73
N SER A 145 -4.34 10.04 -24.87
CA SER A 145 -3.44 10.35 -25.99
C SER A 145 -2.35 11.29 -25.49
N TYR A 146 -1.09 11.01 -25.83
CA TYR A 146 0.05 11.83 -25.45
C TYR A 146 -0.16 13.27 -25.92
N ALA A 147 -0.57 14.18 -25.03
CA ALA A 147 -0.56 15.60 -25.33
C ALA A 147 0.90 16.06 -25.16
N PRO A 148 1.60 16.48 -26.23
CA PRO A 148 2.91 17.09 -26.06
C PRO A 148 2.73 18.27 -25.10
N ARG A 149 3.52 18.31 -24.02
CA ARG A 149 3.58 19.50 -23.16
C ARG A 149 3.77 20.70 -24.08
N PRO A 150 2.94 21.75 -23.98
CA PRO A 150 3.26 22.99 -24.67
C PRO A 150 4.63 23.43 -24.16
N THR A 151 5.60 23.47 -25.08
CA THR A 151 6.89 24.08 -24.84
C THR A 151 6.61 25.56 -24.59
N ALA A 152 6.72 25.97 -23.32
CA ALA A 152 6.79 27.37 -22.95
C ALA A 152 8.16 27.93 -23.33
#